data_AF-A0A140D8Y3-F1
#
_entry.id   AF-A0A140D8Y3-F1
#
_cell.length_a   1.000
_cell.length_b   1.000
_cell.length_c   1.000
_cell.angle_alpha   90.00
_cell.angle_beta   90.00
_cell.angle_gamma   90.00
#
_symmetry.space_group_name_H-M   'P 1'
#
loop_
_entity.id
_entity.type
_entity.pdbx_description
1 polymer ?
#
loop_
_entity_poly.entity_id
_entity_poly.type
_entity_poly.pdbx_seq_one_letter_code
_entity_poly.pdbx_strand_id
1 'polypeptide(L)'
;MAISFNEIPDNLRVPLVYIEFDNSNAVLGTPDIEYKLLVLGQMLAAGTADEAVPVRVLSADHAVSLFGNGSMLAEMFDAIKGADKYLETWAIPLSDDDAGVAATGTITITGSATAAGVLNCYIGGRRVRAAVAALDTAAEVATALAAAINAYSDAPGLAVTASADAGAVTLTARHKGESGNDIDIRFNYYTGETLPAGLSVAIAAMANGAANPDVADAIDVMGDEWWNGLVMPWTDGANMTALESELLTRWGPMSMQDGIAYTALRETHTGAATWSSTRNNHLDSCMPADGSPTSPWVWAAVYATVACDSLSIDPARPLQTLALTGVLAPAKEDRWTKEERNLLLYDGLSTFTVGSDGTVRIERAVTTYQTNAYGLPDPSYLDVTTPATLSYIRYATRSRITQKFPRHKLADDGTRFGPGQAIVTPSIVRSELLALFRELEEKGLVENFEQFKQDLIVERDADNPNRLNVLFPANIVNQLRVFAEQIQFIL
;
A
#
# COMPACT_ATOMS: atom_id res chain seq x y z
N MET A 1 31.43 -4.15 42.37
CA MET A 1 30.88 -3.47 41.18
C MET A 1 31.14 -1.99 41.34
N ALA A 2 31.81 -1.36 40.39
CA ALA A 2 31.81 0.10 40.26
C ALA A 2 30.84 0.44 39.14
N ILE A 3 29.98 1.44 39.37
CA ILE A 3 28.99 1.93 38.42
C ILE A 3 29.71 2.93 37.50
N SER A 4 29.48 2.84 36.20
CA SER A 4 29.97 3.80 35.20
C SER A 4 28.99 4.95 35.05
N PHE A 5 29.48 6.15 34.73
CA PHE A 5 28.64 7.28 34.41
C PHE A 5 28.91 7.78 32.98
N ASN A 6 27.85 8.11 32.23
CA ASN A 6 27.90 8.57 30.84
C ASN A 6 28.19 10.08 30.73
N GLU A 7 27.62 10.89 31.62
CA GLU A 7 27.68 12.35 31.58
C GLU A 7 28.44 12.95 32.77
N ILE A 8 28.50 12.24 33.90
CA ILE A 8 29.20 12.71 35.10
C ILE A 8 30.73 12.48 34.93
N PRO A 9 31.57 13.53 34.85
CA PRO A 9 33.00 13.36 34.59
C PRO A 9 33.79 12.80 35.77
N ASP A 10 34.78 11.95 35.50
CA ASP A 10 35.66 11.36 36.52
C ASP A 10 36.49 12.40 37.32
N ASN A 11 36.75 13.58 36.74
CA ASN A 11 37.59 14.63 37.34
C ASN A 11 36.80 15.76 38.02
N LEU A 12 35.52 15.53 38.37
CA LEU A 12 34.63 16.52 38.97
C LEU A 12 35.03 16.88 40.41
N ARG A 13 35.37 18.16 40.65
CA ARG A 13 35.82 18.67 41.97
C ARG A 13 34.74 19.42 42.77
N VAL A 14 33.60 19.74 42.15
CA VAL A 14 32.52 20.51 42.77
C VAL A 14 31.61 19.55 43.56
N PRO A 15 31.35 19.78 44.85
CA PRO A 15 30.69 18.80 45.73
C PRO A 15 29.15 18.76 45.60
N LEU A 16 28.56 17.71 46.21
CA LEU A 16 27.15 17.51 46.61
C LEU A 16 26.40 16.37 45.90
N VAL A 17 25.62 16.64 44.84
CA VAL A 17 24.74 15.64 44.19
C VAL A 17 24.74 15.81 42.68
N TYR A 18 24.99 14.71 41.96
CA TYR A 18 24.87 14.60 40.52
C TYR A 18 24.17 13.27 40.22
N ILE A 19 23.13 13.33 39.40
CA ILE A 19 22.32 12.17 39.02
C ILE A 19 22.19 12.25 37.50
N GLU A 20 22.57 11.18 36.81
CA GLU A 20 22.33 11.04 35.38
C GLU A 20 21.23 10.01 35.13
N PHE A 21 20.53 10.16 34.01
CA PHE A 21 19.57 9.19 33.54
C PHE A 21 20.21 8.36 32.43
N ASP A 22 20.31 7.06 32.64
CA ASP A 22 20.67 6.11 31.59
C ASP A 22 19.39 5.41 31.11
N ASN A 23 19.04 5.63 29.84
CA ASN A 23 17.86 5.06 29.21
C ASN A 23 18.12 3.71 28.53
N SER A 24 19.33 3.13 28.65
CA SER A 24 19.70 1.85 28.05
C SER A 24 18.80 0.66 28.47
N ASN A 25 18.11 0.76 29.61
CA ASN A 25 17.14 -0.21 30.11
C ASN A 25 15.68 0.29 30.07
N ALA A 26 15.38 1.41 29.42
CA ALA A 26 14.05 2.01 29.44
C ALA A 26 13.01 1.21 28.63
N VAL A 27 13.44 0.49 27.60
CA VAL A 27 12.57 -0.28 26.69
C VAL A 27 12.83 -1.77 26.86
N LEU A 28 11.84 -2.49 27.38
CA LEU A 28 11.80 -3.95 27.47
C LEU A 28 10.84 -4.50 26.41
N GLY A 29 11.19 -5.61 25.76
CA GLY A 29 10.43 -6.16 24.63
C GLY A 29 10.81 -5.54 23.28
N THR A 30 10.13 -5.98 22.22
CA THR A 30 10.39 -5.49 20.86
C THR A 30 9.70 -4.14 20.62
N PRO A 31 10.29 -3.25 19.81
CA PRO A 31 9.77 -1.89 19.63
C PRO A 31 8.44 -1.86 18.87
N ASP A 32 7.66 -0.83 19.11
CA ASP A 32 6.50 -0.49 18.28
C ASP A 32 6.97 0.22 17.00
N ILE A 33 6.27 -0.02 15.89
CA ILE A 33 6.47 0.68 14.62
C ILE A 33 5.24 1.52 14.34
N GLU A 34 5.41 2.83 14.25
CA GLU A 34 4.38 3.72 13.73
C GLU A 34 4.41 3.66 12.21
N TYR A 35 3.45 2.93 11.61
CA TYR A 35 3.39 2.79 10.16
C TYR A 35 3.03 4.12 9.49
N LYS A 36 3.80 4.48 8.46
CA LYS A 36 3.51 5.60 7.57
C LYS A 36 3.19 5.10 6.16
N LEU A 37 2.02 5.49 5.67
CA LEU A 37 1.59 5.26 4.29
C LEU A 37 1.87 6.50 3.44
N LEU A 38 2.72 6.35 2.42
CA LEU A 38 2.98 7.38 1.42
C LEU A 38 2.10 7.14 0.18
N VAL A 39 1.41 8.17 -0.29
CA VAL A 39 0.49 8.07 -1.44
C VAL A 39 1.01 8.96 -2.56
N LEU A 40 1.37 8.34 -3.69
CA LEU A 40 1.65 9.09 -4.92
C LEU A 40 0.35 9.30 -5.69
N GLY A 41 0.24 10.40 -6.43
CA GLY A 41 -0.91 10.65 -7.29
C GLY A 41 -1.00 12.09 -7.78
N GLN A 42 -1.99 12.32 -8.66
CA GLN A 42 -2.18 13.62 -9.32
C GLN A 42 -2.99 14.58 -8.46
N MET A 43 -2.52 15.82 -8.39
CA MET A 43 -3.29 16.97 -7.93
C MET A 43 -3.82 17.80 -9.10
N LEU A 44 -4.77 18.69 -8.82
CA LEU A 44 -5.27 19.68 -9.77
C LEU A 44 -4.73 21.06 -9.39
N ALA A 45 -4.65 21.97 -10.37
CA ALA A 45 -4.24 23.37 -10.15
C ALA A 45 -5.13 24.14 -9.15
N ALA A 46 -6.31 23.61 -8.82
CA ALA A 46 -7.19 24.15 -7.78
C ALA A 46 -6.78 23.75 -6.35
N GLY A 47 -5.82 22.84 -6.20
CA GLY A 47 -5.19 22.47 -4.93
C GLY A 47 -4.25 23.56 -4.40
N THR A 48 -3.88 23.44 -3.13
CA THR A 48 -2.98 24.36 -2.42
C THR A 48 -1.61 23.76 -2.12
N ALA A 49 -1.43 22.45 -2.33
CA ALA A 49 -0.15 21.78 -2.15
C ALA A 49 0.82 22.14 -3.30
N ASP A 50 2.10 22.22 -2.95
CA ASP A 50 3.18 22.36 -3.94
C ASP A 50 3.48 20.99 -4.55
N GLU A 51 3.76 20.97 -5.85
CA GLU A 51 4.17 19.77 -6.57
C GLU A 51 5.47 19.19 -6.01
N ALA A 52 5.57 17.86 -5.96
CA ALA A 52 6.72 17.12 -5.48
C ALA A 52 7.18 17.56 -4.07
N VAL A 53 6.24 17.89 -3.18
CA VAL A 53 6.54 18.17 -1.77
C VAL A 53 5.73 17.22 -0.88
N PRO A 54 6.38 16.37 -0.07
CA PRO A 54 5.68 15.50 0.87
C PRO A 54 4.82 16.31 1.85
N VAL A 55 3.51 16.00 1.89
CA VAL A 55 2.55 16.66 2.77
C VAL A 55 1.75 15.65 3.56
N ARG A 56 1.60 15.90 4.88
CA ARG A 56 0.79 15.05 5.75
C ARG A 56 -0.69 15.33 5.54
N VAL A 57 -1.48 14.28 5.33
CA VAL A 57 -2.93 14.39 5.09
C VAL A 57 -3.69 13.88 6.30
N LEU A 58 -4.57 14.72 6.83
CA LEU A 58 -5.24 14.50 8.12
C LEU A 58 -6.68 14.01 7.99
N SER A 59 -7.36 14.38 6.90
CA SER A 59 -8.76 14.03 6.64
C SER A 59 -9.03 14.09 5.13
N ALA A 60 -10.18 13.55 4.70
CA ALA A 60 -10.64 13.66 3.32
C ALA A 60 -10.81 15.13 2.89
N ASP A 61 -11.42 15.97 3.75
CA ASP A 61 -11.58 17.40 3.47
C ASP A 61 -10.23 18.14 3.35
N HIS A 62 -9.24 17.74 4.16
CA HIS A 62 -7.88 18.28 4.05
C HIS A 62 -7.26 17.90 2.69
N ALA A 63 -7.46 16.66 2.22
CA ALA A 63 -6.99 16.22 0.91
C ALA A 63 -7.66 17.01 -0.23
N VAL A 64 -8.96 17.30 -0.13
CA VAL A 64 -9.67 18.14 -1.12
C VAL A 64 -9.06 19.54 -1.19
N SER A 65 -8.74 20.15 -0.04
CA SER A 65 -8.09 21.46 0.01
C SER A 65 -6.66 21.44 -0.55
N LEU A 66 -5.90 20.38 -0.28
CA LEU A 66 -4.52 20.25 -0.73
C LEU A 66 -4.42 19.96 -2.22
N PHE A 67 -5.20 19.00 -2.73
CA PHE A 67 -5.01 18.46 -4.07
C PHE A 67 -6.07 18.93 -5.07
N GLY A 68 -7.09 19.64 -4.61
CA GLY A 68 -8.17 20.15 -5.43
C GLY A 68 -9.32 19.14 -5.57
N ASN A 69 -10.52 19.69 -5.71
CA ASN A 69 -11.76 18.92 -5.75
C ASN A 69 -11.87 18.04 -7.01
N GLY A 70 -12.04 16.72 -6.83
CA GLY A 70 -12.07 15.76 -7.93
C GLY A 70 -10.70 15.38 -8.50
N SER A 71 -9.61 15.70 -7.79
CA SER A 71 -8.29 15.16 -8.10
C SER A 71 -8.19 13.68 -7.76
N MET A 72 -7.23 12.99 -8.38
CA MET A 72 -6.92 11.59 -8.08
C MET A 72 -6.57 11.41 -6.61
N LEU A 73 -5.69 12.25 -6.07
CA LEU A 73 -5.32 12.19 -4.66
C LEU A 73 -6.48 12.46 -3.72
N ALA A 74 -7.35 13.45 -4.01
CA ALA A 74 -8.51 13.69 -3.16
C ALA A 74 -9.44 12.46 -3.09
N GLU A 75 -9.64 11.76 -4.22
CA GLU A 75 -10.42 10.51 -4.27
C GLU A 75 -9.73 9.36 -3.51
N MET A 76 -8.42 9.20 -3.66
CA MET A 76 -7.65 8.20 -2.90
C MET A 76 -7.74 8.46 -1.41
N PHE A 77 -7.58 9.69 -0.95
CA PHE A 77 -7.62 10.02 0.47
C PHE A 77 -9.01 9.95 1.09
N ASP A 78 -10.07 10.20 0.31
CA ASP A 78 -11.43 9.92 0.76
C ASP A 78 -11.61 8.43 1.08
N ALA A 79 -11.15 7.56 0.17
CA ALA A 79 -11.22 6.12 0.36
C ALA A 79 -10.30 5.63 1.49
N ILE A 80 -9.07 6.14 1.59
CA ILE A 80 -8.13 5.83 2.67
C ILE A 80 -8.76 6.17 4.02
N LYS A 81 -9.30 7.39 4.19
CA LYS A 81 -9.90 7.84 5.46
C LYS A 81 -11.25 7.18 5.74
N GLY A 82 -11.92 6.66 4.71
CA GLY A 82 -13.07 5.77 4.85
C GLY A 82 -12.71 4.38 5.35
N ALA A 83 -11.54 3.86 4.95
CA ALA A 83 -11.03 2.54 5.36
C ALA A 83 -10.37 2.57 6.75
N ASP A 84 -9.48 3.55 6.99
CA ASP A 84 -8.81 3.76 8.27
C ASP A 84 -8.59 5.27 8.55
N LYS A 85 -8.98 5.69 9.75
CA LYS A 85 -8.87 7.09 10.21
C LYS A 85 -7.58 7.39 10.97
N TYR A 86 -6.88 6.37 11.46
CA TYR A 86 -5.78 6.49 12.42
C TYR A 86 -4.41 6.30 11.78
N LEU A 87 -4.30 5.49 10.72
CA LEU A 87 -3.04 5.34 9.99
C LEU A 87 -2.47 6.70 9.57
N GLU A 88 -1.19 6.92 9.85
CA GLU A 88 -0.49 8.12 9.44
C GLU A 88 -0.26 8.08 7.93
N THR A 89 -0.77 9.09 7.23
CA THR A 89 -0.78 9.11 5.77
C THR A 89 -0.21 10.41 5.23
N TRP A 90 0.65 10.27 4.24
CA TRP A 90 1.33 11.36 3.54
C TRP A 90 1.07 11.25 2.05
N ALA A 91 1.17 12.36 1.35
CA ALA A 91 1.09 12.40 -0.10
C ALA A 91 2.31 13.08 -0.68
N ILE A 92 2.74 12.64 -1.86
CA ILE A 92 3.56 13.46 -2.75
C ILE A 92 2.71 13.76 -3.97
N PRO A 93 2.17 14.99 -4.08
CA PRO A 93 1.35 15.38 -5.22
C PRO A 93 2.21 15.66 -6.43
N LEU A 94 1.82 15.09 -7.57
CA LEU A 94 2.38 15.42 -8.87
C LEU A 94 1.35 16.21 -9.69
N SER A 95 1.85 17.14 -10.50
CA SER A 95 1.03 17.75 -11.54
C SER A 95 0.85 16.76 -12.68
N ASP A 96 -0.10 17.06 -13.57
CA ASP A 96 -0.21 16.35 -14.84
C ASP A 96 1.05 16.59 -15.69
N ASP A 97 1.50 15.56 -16.41
CA ASP A 97 2.56 15.73 -17.40
C ASP A 97 2.15 16.76 -18.47
N ASP A 98 3.11 17.58 -18.90
CA ASP A 98 2.86 18.61 -19.93
C ASP A 98 2.38 18.01 -21.25
N ALA A 99 2.93 16.85 -21.64
CA ALA A 99 2.51 16.05 -22.79
C ALA A 99 1.28 15.17 -22.51
N GLY A 100 0.82 15.15 -21.25
CA GLY A 100 -0.36 14.45 -20.80
C GLY A 100 -1.62 14.81 -21.60
N VAL A 101 -2.40 13.79 -21.95
CA VAL A 101 -3.72 13.93 -22.59
C VAL A 101 -4.81 13.45 -21.64
N ALA A 102 -5.89 14.22 -21.50
CA ALA A 102 -7.04 13.83 -20.70
C ALA A 102 -7.88 12.80 -21.46
N ALA A 103 -8.20 11.69 -20.79
CA ALA A 103 -9.09 10.68 -21.34
C ALA A 103 -10.50 11.26 -21.54
N THR A 104 -11.17 10.80 -22.60
CA THR A 104 -12.55 11.18 -22.89
C THR A 104 -13.42 9.96 -23.11
N GLY A 105 -14.66 10.03 -22.66
CA GLY A 105 -15.70 9.03 -22.87
C GLY A 105 -16.99 9.73 -23.25
N THR A 106 -17.99 8.99 -23.73
CA THR A 106 -19.28 9.60 -24.11
C THR A 106 -20.44 8.70 -23.74
N ILE A 107 -21.47 9.30 -23.12
CA ILE A 107 -22.76 8.68 -22.87
C ILE A 107 -23.73 9.22 -23.91
N THR A 108 -24.22 8.38 -24.80
CA THR A 108 -25.23 8.74 -25.79
C THR A 108 -26.61 8.31 -25.31
N ILE A 109 -27.48 9.28 -25.05
CA ILE A 109 -28.87 9.04 -24.68
C ILE A 109 -29.72 9.13 -25.94
N THR A 110 -30.61 8.18 -26.13
CA THR A 110 -31.53 8.12 -27.28
C THR A 110 -32.95 7.83 -26.82
N GLY A 111 -33.92 8.24 -27.63
CA GLY A 111 -35.34 8.10 -27.32
C GLY A 111 -35.93 9.30 -26.57
N SER A 112 -37.10 9.09 -25.99
CA SER A 112 -37.81 10.08 -25.18
C SER A 112 -38.49 9.39 -24.02
N ALA A 113 -38.44 10.00 -22.84
CA ALA A 113 -38.97 9.40 -21.63
C ALA A 113 -40.50 9.25 -21.74
N THR A 114 -41.01 8.04 -21.56
CA THR A 114 -42.46 7.76 -21.57
C THR A 114 -43.08 7.81 -20.17
N ALA A 115 -42.24 7.84 -19.13
CA ALA A 115 -42.64 8.02 -17.74
C ALA A 115 -41.54 8.76 -16.97
N ALA A 116 -41.92 9.42 -15.88
CA ALA A 116 -40.94 10.02 -14.97
C ALA A 116 -40.13 8.91 -14.26
N GLY A 117 -38.85 9.18 -14.02
CA GLY A 117 -37.93 8.23 -13.41
C GLY A 117 -36.64 8.90 -12.95
N VAL A 118 -35.69 8.07 -12.53
CA VAL A 118 -34.35 8.52 -12.14
C VAL A 118 -33.33 7.72 -12.91
N LEU A 119 -32.40 8.42 -13.55
CA LEU A 119 -31.25 7.83 -14.22
C LEU A 119 -30.12 7.66 -13.20
N ASN A 120 -29.70 6.41 -12.95
CA ASN A 120 -28.60 6.09 -12.05
C ASN A 120 -27.33 5.79 -12.85
N CYS A 121 -26.43 6.77 -12.92
CA CYS A 121 -25.11 6.64 -13.54
C CYS A 121 -24.07 6.42 -12.44
N TYR A 122 -23.05 5.61 -12.72
CA TYR A 122 -21.90 5.40 -11.86
C TYR A 122 -20.66 5.81 -12.65
N ILE A 123 -19.83 6.67 -12.06
CA ILE A 123 -18.57 7.12 -12.64
C ILE A 123 -17.48 6.85 -11.61
N GLY A 124 -16.51 5.98 -11.92
CA GLY A 124 -15.51 5.53 -10.96
C GLY A 124 -16.13 4.85 -9.72
N GLY A 125 -17.31 4.25 -9.87
CA GLY A 125 -18.07 3.62 -8.79
C GLY A 125 -18.90 4.59 -7.93
N ARG A 126 -18.93 5.88 -8.26
CA ARG A 126 -19.67 6.90 -7.52
C ARG A 126 -20.99 7.22 -8.20
N ARG A 127 -22.08 7.19 -7.44
CA ARG A 127 -23.44 7.23 -7.97
C ARG A 127 -23.92 8.66 -8.24
N VAL A 128 -24.15 8.98 -9.51
CA VAL A 128 -24.79 10.21 -9.98
C VAL A 128 -26.24 9.94 -10.33
N ARG A 129 -27.14 10.79 -9.81
CA ARG A 129 -28.58 10.69 -10.09
C ARG A 129 -29.05 11.91 -10.89
N ALA A 130 -29.69 11.65 -12.02
CA ALA A 130 -30.39 12.68 -12.79
C ALA A 130 -31.89 12.37 -12.79
N ALA A 131 -32.70 13.37 -12.42
CA ALA A 131 -34.15 13.25 -12.52
C ALA A 131 -34.58 13.32 -14.00
N VAL A 132 -35.52 12.48 -14.38
CA VAL A 132 -36.11 12.45 -15.73
C VAL A 132 -37.61 12.64 -15.58
N ALA A 133 -38.17 13.67 -16.22
CA ALA A 133 -39.61 13.89 -16.29
C ALA A 133 -40.21 13.14 -17.49
N ALA A 134 -41.52 12.92 -17.44
CA ALA A 134 -42.23 12.34 -18.58
C ALA A 134 -42.17 13.33 -19.77
N LEU A 135 -41.95 12.79 -20.97
CA LEU A 135 -41.75 13.52 -22.23
C LEU A 135 -40.40 14.23 -22.39
N ASP A 136 -39.48 14.12 -21.42
CA ASP A 136 -38.12 14.64 -21.60
C ASP A 136 -37.47 13.97 -22.82
N THR A 137 -36.91 14.81 -23.69
CA THR A 137 -36.11 14.40 -24.82
C THR A 137 -34.72 13.96 -24.38
N ALA A 138 -34.03 13.18 -25.21
CA ALA A 138 -32.64 12.79 -24.95
C ALA A 138 -31.71 13.99 -24.65
N ALA A 139 -31.92 15.14 -25.31
CA ALA A 139 -31.12 16.34 -25.10
C ALA A 139 -31.35 16.98 -23.72
N GLU A 140 -32.60 17.01 -23.24
CA GLU A 140 -32.94 17.51 -21.91
C GLU A 140 -32.36 16.60 -20.82
N VAL A 141 -32.48 15.27 -20.98
CA VAL A 141 -31.90 14.30 -20.04
C VAL A 141 -30.37 14.38 -20.03
N ALA A 142 -29.72 14.51 -21.20
CA ALA A 142 -28.27 14.68 -21.29
C ALA A 142 -27.80 15.95 -20.58
N THR A 143 -28.52 17.06 -20.75
CA THR A 143 -28.23 18.33 -20.06
C THR A 143 -28.36 18.17 -18.55
N ALA A 144 -29.43 17.52 -18.07
CA ALA A 144 -29.64 17.26 -16.66
C ALA A 144 -28.55 16.35 -16.06
N LEU A 145 -28.12 15.31 -16.80
CA LEU A 145 -27.05 14.42 -16.38
C LEU A 145 -25.70 15.15 -16.29
N ALA A 146 -25.34 15.92 -17.32
CA ALA A 146 -24.10 16.70 -17.31
C ALA A 146 -24.06 17.71 -16.14
N ALA A 147 -25.19 18.37 -15.86
CA ALA A 147 -25.31 19.25 -14.70
C ALA A 147 -25.13 18.50 -13.39
N ALA A 148 -25.75 17.32 -13.23
CA ALA A 148 -25.60 16.49 -12.02
C ALA A 148 -24.18 15.97 -11.81
N ILE A 149 -23.45 15.65 -12.88
CA ILE A 149 -22.03 15.24 -12.82
C ILE A 149 -21.15 16.40 -12.35
N ASN A 150 -21.33 17.59 -12.93
CA ASN A 150 -20.51 18.75 -12.59
C ASN A 150 -20.85 19.33 -11.20
N ALA A 151 -22.09 19.17 -10.73
CA ALA A 151 -22.56 19.62 -9.43
C ALA A 151 -22.59 18.50 -8.37
N TYR A 152 -21.78 17.45 -8.56
CA TYR A 152 -21.74 16.31 -7.67
C TYR A 152 -21.51 16.75 -6.21
N SER A 153 -22.43 16.35 -5.32
CA SER A 153 -22.56 16.94 -3.98
C SER A 153 -21.65 16.35 -2.93
N ASP A 154 -21.21 15.10 -3.10
CA ASP A 154 -20.31 14.49 -2.11
C ASP A 154 -18.88 14.96 -2.40
N ALA A 155 -18.12 15.28 -1.34
CA ALA A 155 -16.72 15.62 -1.45
C ALA A 155 -15.86 14.35 -1.32
N PRO A 156 -14.79 14.19 -2.11
CA PRO A 156 -14.38 15.02 -3.25
C PRO A 156 -15.38 14.92 -4.42
N GLY A 157 -15.37 15.86 -5.37
CA GLY A 157 -16.12 15.75 -6.62
C GLY A 157 -15.65 14.57 -7.47
N LEU A 158 -16.32 14.32 -8.59
CA LEU A 158 -15.95 13.23 -9.50
C LEU A 158 -14.64 13.55 -10.25
N ALA A 159 -13.87 12.51 -10.60
CA ALA A 159 -12.65 12.61 -11.41
C ALA A 159 -12.87 13.04 -12.87
N VAL A 160 -14.10 13.39 -13.26
CA VAL A 160 -14.45 13.86 -14.60
C VAL A 160 -15.24 15.17 -14.56
N THR A 161 -15.24 15.86 -15.69
CA THR A 161 -16.20 16.92 -16.05
C THR A 161 -17.11 16.42 -17.17
N ALA A 162 -18.30 17.01 -17.30
CA ALA A 162 -19.26 16.64 -18.32
C ALA A 162 -19.70 17.84 -19.17
N SER A 163 -19.89 17.61 -20.47
CA SER A 163 -20.53 18.55 -21.40
C SER A 163 -21.62 17.82 -22.17
N ALA A 164 -22.78 18.46 -22.36
CA ALA A 164 -23.91 17.87 -23.09
C ALA A 164 -24.12 18.56 -24.45
N ASP A 165 -24.35 17.77 -25.50
CA ASP A 165 -24.75 18.24 -26.83
C ASP A 165 -25.73 17.26 -27.49
N ALA A 166 -26.91 17.74 -27.90
CA ALA A 166 -27.93 17.01 -28.67
C ALA A 166 -28.28 15.56 -28.20
N GLY A 167 -28.05 15.22 -26.93
CA GLY A 167 -28.29 13.88 -26.35
C GLY A 167 -27.02 13.09 -26.03
N ALA A 168 -25.86 13.55 -26.46
CA ALA A 168 -24.56 13.05 -26.02
C ALA A 168 -24.06 13.81 -24.79
N VAL A 169 -23.51 13.11 -23.81
CA VAL A 169 -22.78 13.67 -22.68
C VAL A 169 -21.32 13.21 -22.81
N THR A 170 -20.45 14.14 -23.19
CA THR A 170 -19.02 13.91 -23.26
C THR A 170 -18.41 14.10 -21.87
N LEU A 171 -17.72 13.07 -21.39
CA LEU A 171 -16.96 13.10 -20.15
C LEU A 171 -15.49 13.32 -20.47
N THR A 172 -14.83 14.18 -19.70
CA THR A 172 -13.40 14.44 -19.80
C THR A 172 -12.78 14.28 -18.41
N ALA A 173 -11.75 13.45 -18.29
CA ALA A 173 -11.00 13.28 -17.05
C ALA A 173 -10.43 14.62 -16.58
N ARG A 174 -10.45 14.86 -15.26
CA ARG A 174 -9.90 16.10 -14.68
C ARG A 174 -8.38 16.12 -14.68
N HIS A 175 -7.78 14.94 -14.56
CA HIS A 175 -6.35 14.71 -14.69
C HIS A 175 -6.06 14.09 -16.07
N LYS A 176 -4.91 14.45 -16.62
CA LYS A 176 -4.34 13.83 -17.81
C LYS A 176 -3.65 12.52 -17.47
N GLY A 177 -3.39 11.69 -18.47
CA GLY A 177 -2.67 10.43 -18.30
C GLY A 177 -3.51 9.22 -18.69
N GLU A 178 -2.84 8.07 -18.72
CA GLU A 178 -3.43 6.77 -19.06
C GLU A 178 -4.42 6.31 -17.99
N SER A 179 -4.19 6.69 -16.73
CA SER A 179 -5.09 6.44 -15.60
C SER A 179 -6.54 6.86 -15.89
N GLY A 180 -6.75 7.97 -16.60
CA GLY A 180 -8.09 8.45 -16.96
C GLY A 180 -8.90 7.46 -17.81
N ASN A 181 -8.24 6.52 -18.51
CA ASN A 181 -8.90 5.48 -19.31
C ASN A 181 -9.63 4.46 -18.43
N ASP A 182 -9.18 4.28 -17.18
CA ASP A 182 -9.73 3.29 -16.25
C ASP A 182 -10.94 3.80 -15.44
N ILE A 183 -11.37 5.03 -15.70
CA ILE A 183 -12.60 5.59 -15.13
C ILE A 183 -13.79 4.86 -15.76
N ASP A 184 -14.36 3.95 -14.99
CA ASP A 184 -15.54 3.20 -15.38
C ASP A 184 -16.78 4.10 -15.47
N ILE A 185 -17.58 3.90 -16.51
CA ILE A 185 -18.88 4.53 -16.69
C ILE A 185 -19.91 3.42 -16.87
N ARG A 186 -20.87 3.31 -15.94
CA ARG A 186 -21.95 2.34 -16.04
C ARG A 186 -23.28 2.88 -15.54
N PHE A 187 -24.36 2.19 -15.88
CA PHE A 187 -25.70 2.50 -15.40
C PHE A 187 -26.24 1.33 -14.59
N ASN A 188 -27.05 1.64 -13.57
CA ASN A 188 -27.84 0.67 -12.82
C ASN A 188 -27.01 -0.48 -12.21
N TYR A 189 -26.00 -0.14 -11.41
CA TYR A 189 -25.14 -1.13 -10.76
C TYR A 189 -25.89 -1.98 -9.72
N TYR A 190 -26.83 -1.40 -8.97
CA TYR A 190 -27.60 -2.15 -7.97
C TYR A 190 -28.85 -2.79 -8.56
N THR A 191 -29.18 -3.98 -8.05
CA THR A 191 -30.41 -4.70 -8.40
C THR A 191 -31.65 -3.82 -8.17
N GLY A 192 -32.49 -3.69 -9.20
CA GLY A 192 -33.72 -2.89 -9.15
C GLY A 192 -33.56 -1.48 -9.71
N GLU A 193 -32.33 -1.04 -10.00
CA GLU A 193 -32.10 0.16 -10.81
C GLU A 193 -32.39 -0.18 -12.28
N THR A 194 -33.18 0.65 -12.95
CA THR A 194 -33.51 0.48 -14.36
C THR A 194 -33.48 1.83 -15.07
N LEU A 195 -33.25 1.80 -16.39
CA LEU A 195 -33.39 3.00 -17.19
C LEU A 195 -34.86 3.44 -17.23
N PRO A 196 -35.16 4.76 -17.18
CA PRO A 196 -36.51 5.26 -17.40
C PRO A 196 -37.08 4.77 -18.73
N ALA A 197 -38.37 4.42 -18.74
CA ALA A 197 -39.02 3.85 -19.91
C ALA A 197 -38.92 4.81 -21.12
N GLY A 198 -38.64 4.26 -22.31
CA GLY A 198 -38.50 5.02 -23.55
C GLY A 198 -37.11 5.62 -23.81
N LEU A 199 -36.19 5.53 -22.84
CA LEU A 199 -34.78 5.91 -23.03
C LEU A 199 -33.90 4.69 -23.28
N SER A 200 -32.84 4.89 -24.05
CA SER A 200 -31.74 3.95 -24.24
C SER A 200 -30.42 4.69 -24.13
N VAL A 201 -29.42 4.03 -23.56
CA VAL A 201 -28.11 4.62 -23.30
C VAL A 201 -27.02 3.74 -23.91
N ALA A 202 -26.11 4.37 -24.65
CA ALA A 202 -24.90 3.74 -25.15
C ALA A 202 -23.68 4.44 -24.54
N ILE A 203 -22.67 3.67 -24.14
CA ILE A 203 -21.46 4.19 -23.50
C ILE A 203 -20.27 3.91 -24.42
N ALA A 204 -19.57 4.97 -24.81
CA ALA A 204 -18.20 4.88 -25.26
C ALA A 204 -17.30 5.06 -24.02
N ALA A 205 -16.55 4.01 -23.68
CA ALA A 205 -15.66 4.01 -22.52
C ALA A 205 -14.62 5.14 -22.59
N MET A 206 -14.10 5.52 -21.44
CA MET A 206 -13.01 6.50 -21.36
C MET A 206 -11.78 5.94 -22.09
N ALA A 207 -11.20 6.74 -22.98
CA ALA A 207 -10.06 6.33 -23.79
C ALA A 207 -9.20 7.55 -24.19
N ASN A 208 -8.06 7.25 -24.82
CA ASN A 208 -7.10 8.21 -25.38
C ASN A 208 -6.40 9.12 -24.34
N GLY A 209 -6.54 8.82 -23.05
CA GLY A 209 -5.64 9.35 -22.04
C GLY A 209 -4.25 8.77 -22.26
N ALA A 210 -3.22 9.63 -22.18
CA ALA A 210 -1.84 9.28 -22.50
C ALA A 210 -0.87 10.10 -21.65
N ALA A 211 0.32 9.56 -21.45
CA ALA A 211 1.42 10.13 -20.66
C ALA A 211 1.02 10.40 -19.19
N ASN A 212 1.22 9.38 -18.35
CA ASN A 212 1.19 9.54 -16.89
C ASN A 212 2.35 10.45 -16.43
N PRO A 213 2.23 11.13 -15.28
CA PRO A 213 3.36 11.83 -14.66
C PRO A 213 4.56 10.91 -14.43
N ASP A 214 5.77 11.48 -14.54
CA ASP A 214 7.01 10.80 -14.17
C ASP A 214 7.19 10.83 -12.64
N VAL A 215 7.40 9.67 -12.02
CA VAL A 215 7.59 9.56 -10.57
C VAL A 215 9.01 9.88 -10.08
N ALA A 216 9.96 10.15 -10.97
CA ALA A 216 11.34 10.47 -10.59
C ALA A 216 11.42 11.62 -9.58
N ASP A 217 10.72 12.73 -9.86
CA ASP A 217 10.70 13.89 -8.95
C ASP A 217 10.03 13.55 -7.61
N ALA A 218 9.03 12.66 -7.60
CA ALA A 218 8.42 12.18 -6.36
C ALA A 218 9.38 11.29 -5.55
N ILE A 219 10.16 10.45 -6.22
CA ILE A 219 11.17 9.59 -5.58
C ILE A 219 12.27 10.43 -4.94
N ASP A 220 12.78 11.45 -5.64
CA ASP A 220 13.87 12.30 -5.16
C ASP A 220 13.53 13.03 -3.85
N VAL A 221 12.25 13.35 -3.64
CA VAL A 221 11.77 14.07 -2.45
C VAL A 221 11.27 13.16 -1.32
N MET A 222 11.27 11.84 -1.50
CA MET A 222 10.90 10.90 -0.41
C MET A 222 11.85 11.01 0.79
N GLY A 223 13.09 11.45 0.57
CA GLY A 223 14.10 11.71 1.59
C GLY A 223 14.44 10.50 2.45
N ASP A 224 14.97 10.76 3.65
CA ASP A 224 15.37 9.74 4.62
C ASP A 224 14.21 9.28 5.53
N GLU A 225 12.99 9.71 5.24
CA GLU A 225 11.81 9.30 6.00
C GLU A 225 11.50 7.82 5.72
N TRP A 226 11.09 7.10 6.77
CA TRP A 226 10.80 5.67 6.63
C TRP A 226 9.33 5.46 6.28
N TRP A 227 9.06 5.27 4.99
CA TRP A 227 7.75 4.93 4.45
C TRP A 227 7.54 3.41 4.46
N ASN A 228 6.65 2.92 5.33
CA ASN A 228 6.40 1.47 5.47
C ASN A 228 5.52 0.93 4.34
N GLY A 229 4.57 1.74 3.88
CA GLY A 229 3.71 1.43 2.75
C GLY A 229 3.74 2.55 1.72
N LEU A 230 3.71 2.20 0.45
CA LEU A 230 3.61 3.15 -0.65
C LEU A 230 2.42 2.81 -1.54
N VAL A 231 1.65 3.80 -1.97
CA VAL A 231 0.60 3.63 -2.98
C VAL A 231 1.13 4.14 -4.31
N MET A 232 1.10 3.25 -5.31
CA MET A 232 1.49 3.56 -6.67
C MET A 232 0.27 3.48 -7.59
N PRO A 233 -0.32 4.62 -8.01
CA PRO A 233 -1.54 4.60 -8.80
C PRO A 233 -1.31 4.33 -10.29
N TRP A 234 -0.07 4.49 -10.78
CA TRP A 234 0.28 4.26 -12.17
C TRP A 234 0.98 2.91 -12.34
N THR A 235 0.54 2.13 -13.32
CA THR A 235 1.04 0.78 -13.59
C THR A 235 1.89 0.69 -14.85
N ASP A 236 2.26 1.84 -15.43
CA ASP A 236 3.09 1.86 -16.63
C ASP A 236 4.52 1.37 -16.37
N GLY A 237 5.16 0.96 -17.47
CA GLY A 237 6.50 0.38 -17.50
C GLY A 237 7.54 1.17 -16.70
N ALA A 238 7.70 2.45 -17.08
CA ALA A 238 8.78 3.31 -16.61
C ALA A 238 8.62 3.65 -15.14
N ASN A 239 7.43 4.07 -14.73
CA ASN A 239 7.15 4.50 -13.38
C ASN A 239 7.28 3.36 -12.36
N MET A 240 6.75 2.18 -12.67
CA MET A 240 6.90 1.01 -11.80
C MET A 240 8.37 0.59 -11.68
N THR A 241 9.16 0.63 -12.75
CA THR A 241 10.59 0.28 -12.69
C THR A 241 11.40 1.29 -11.88
N ALA A 242 11.07 2.58 -11.96
CA ALA A 242 11.69 3.61 -11.15
C ALA A 242 11.42 3.38 -9.65
N LEU A 243 10.15 3.15 -9.29
CA LEU A 243 9.75 2.88 -7.91
C LEU A 243 10.37 1.58 -7.36
N GLU A 244 10.36 0.50 -8.14
CA GLU A 244 10.99 -0.77 -7.77
C GLU A 244 12.49 -0.62 -7.46
N SER A 245 13.20 0.16 -8.29
CA SER A 245 14.63 0.42 -8.11
C SER A 245 14.90 1.21 -6.82
N GLU A 246 14.04 2.18 -6.52
CA GLU A 246 14.11 2.94 -5.27
C GLU A 246 13.84 2.05 -4.05
N LEU A 247 12.81 1.22 -4.09
CA LEU A 247 12.47 0.31 -2.99
C LEU A 247 13.60 -0.67 -2.70
N LEU A 248 14.26 -1.22 -3.72
CA LEU A 248 15.42 -2.08 -3.55
C LEU A 248 16.61 -1.33 -2.91
N THR A 249 16.79 -0.05 -3.24
CA THR A 249 17.83 0.80 -2.64
C THR A 249 17.54 1.04 -1.16
N ARG A 250 16.29 1.38 -0.82
CA ARG A 250 15.82 1.59 0.55
C ARG A 250 15.88 0.33 1.41
N TRP A 251 15.48 -0.81 0.83
CA TRP A 251 15.61 -2.13 1.45
C TRP A 251 17.06 -2.57 1.62
N GLY A 252 17.98 -1.97 0.89
CA GLY A 252 19.40 -2.27 0.97
C GLY A 252 19.96 -2.14 2.38
N PRO A 253 21.02 -2.89 2.72
CA PRO A 253 21.61 -2.92 4.06
C PRO A 253 22.20 -1.58 4.51
N MET A 254 22.39 -0.63 3.57
CA MET A 254 22.91 0.70 3.86
C MET A 254 21.82 1.69 4.28
N SER A 255 20.61 1.58 3.71
CA SER A 255 19.48 2.46 4.02
C SER A 255 18.62 1.90 5.15
N MET A 256 18.23 0.61 5.06
CA MET A 256 17.36 -0.04 6.05
C MET A 256 16.03 0.71 6.30
N GLN A 257 15.48 1.34 5.26
CA GLN A 257 14.20 2.04 5.25
C GLN A 257 13.15 1.23 4.48
N ASP A 258 12.90 0.02 4.96
CA ASP A 258 12.12 -1.00 4.27
C ASP A 258 10.65 -0.59 4.04
N GLY A 259 10.14 -0.72 2.81
CA GLY A 259 8.75 -0.42 2.48
C GLY A 259 8.19 -1.35 1.42
N ILE A 260 6.85 -1.46 1.36
CA ILE A 260 6.14 -2.25 0.35
C ILE A 260 5.23 -1.33 -0.45
N ALA A 261 5.35 -1.37 -1.78
CA ALA A 261 4.45 -0.68 -2.69
C ALA A 261 3.21 -1.52 -2.99
N TYR A 262 2.08 -0.84 -3.09
CA TYR A 262 0.80 -1.42 -3.42
C TYR A 262 0.23 -0.71 -4.65
N THR A 263 -0.17 -1.50 -5.62
CA THR A 263 -0.80 -1.02 -6.85
C THR A 263 -2.02 -1.87 -7.21
N ALA A 264 -2.81 -1.39 -8.14
CA ALA A 264 -3.94 -2.11 -8.69
C ALA A 264 -4.08 -1.76 -10.17
N LEU A 265 -4.55 -2.72 -10.95
CA LEU A 265 -4.70 -2.58 -12.40
C LEU A 265 -6.09 -3.02 -12.84
N ARG A 266 -6.64 -2.35 -13.86
CA ARG A 266 -7.87 -2.77 -14.54
C ARG A 266 -7.48 -3.41 -15.87
N GLU A 267 -7.31 -4.73 -15.86
CA GLU A 267 -7.05 -5.49 -17.07
C GLU A 267 -7.80 -6.81 -17.05
N THR A 268 -8.05 -7.34 -18.25
CA THR A 268 -8.48 -8.72 -18.41
C THR A 268 -7.48 -9.68 -17.75
N HIS A 269 -7.92 -10.91 -17.43
CA HIS A 269 -7.05 -11.94 -16.84
C HIS A 269 -5.71 -12.10 -17.60
N THR A 270 -5.77 -12.14 -18.93
CA THR A 270 -4.58 -12.23 -19.79
C THR A 270 -3.74 -10.95 -19.80
N GLY A 271 -4.39 -9.77 -19.77
CA GLY A 271 -3.68 -8.48 -19.67
C GLY A 271 -2.92 -8.36 -18.35
N ALA A 272 -3.53 -8.77 -17.24
CA ALA A 272 -2.90 -8.80 -15.92
C ALA A 272 -1.66 -9.70 -15.90
N ALA A 273 -1.76 -10.93 -16.43
CA ALA A 273 -0.61 -11.85 -16.53
C ALA A 273 0.50 -11.30 -17.46
N THR A 274 0.13 -10.58 -18.52
CA THR A 274 1.10 -9.92 -19.40
C THR A 274 1.86 -8.82 -18.65
N TRP A 275 1.14 -8.00 -17.87
CA TRP A 275 1.75 -6.97 -17.04
C TRP A 275 2.73 -7.56 -16.02
N SER A 276 2.33 -8.59 -15.28
CA SER A 276 3.17 -9.17 -14.23
C SER A 276 4.41 -9.90 -14.77
N SER A 277 4.36 -10.41 -16.01
CA SER A 277 5.53 -11.03 -16.65
C SER A 277 6.71 -10.07 -16.87
N THR A 278 6.47 -8.76 -16.79
CA THR A 278 7.49 -7.71 -16.88
C THR A 278 8.11 -7.34 -15.53
N ARG A 279 7.69 -8.00 -14.45
CA ARG A 279 7.96 -7.65 -13.05
C ARG A 279 8.50 -8.87 -12.29
N ASN A 280 9.37 -8.62 -11.32
CA ASN A 280 9.88 -9.65 -10.42
C ASN A 280 10.54 -9.00 -9.18
N ASN A 281 9.73 -8.39 -8.31
CA ASN A 281 10.22 -7.68 -7.13
C ASN A 281 9.48 -8.14 -5.86
N HIS A 282 10.22 -8.21 -4.75
CA HIS A 282 9.72 -8.67 -3.45
C HIS A 282 9.13 -7.53 -2.59
N LEU A 283 9.11 -6.31 -3.10
CA LEU A 283 8.72 -5.09 -2.39
C LEU A 283 7.52 -4.39 -3.02
N ASP A 284 6.86 -5.01 -4.00
CA ASP A 284 5.64 -4.51 -4.60
C ASP A 284 4.56 -5.61 -4.67
N SER A 285 3.31 -5.21 -4.54
CA SER A 285 2.15 -6.08 -4.62
C SER A 285 1.06 -5.43 -5.46
N CYS A 286 0.59 -6.15 -6.48
CA CYS A 286 -0.46 -5.68 -7.37
C CYS A 286 -1.74 -6.48 -7.20
N MET A 287 -2.88 -5.78 -7.07
CA MET A 287 -4.21 -6.37 -7.09
C MET A 287 -4.95 -6.02 -8.38
N PRO A 288 -5.06 -6.95 -9.35
CA PRO A 288 -5.81 -6.70 -10.57
C PRO A 288 -7.32 -6.80 -10.28
N ALA A 289 -8.09 -5.80 -10.70
CA ALA A 289 -9.48 -5.57 -10.34
C ALA A 289 -10.37 -5.32 -11.57
N ASP A 290 -10.36 -6.27 -12.50
CA ASP A 290 -11.17 -6.20 -13.72
C ASP A 290 -12.66 -6.06 -13.43
N GLY A 291 -13.37 -5.30 -14.26
CA GLY A 291 -14.82 -5.13 -14.16
C GLY A 291 -15.35 -4.41 -12.91
N SER A 292 -14.50 -4.04 -11.94
CA SER A 292 -14.91 -3.25 -10.78
C SER A 292 -15.33 -1.83 -11.20
N PRO A 293 -16.43 -1.26 -10.69
CA PRO A 293 -16.74 0.15 -10.93
C PRO A 293 -15.69 1.11 -10.34
N THR A 294 -15.06 0.73 -9.23
CA THR A 294 -14.09 1.58 -8.50
C THR A 294 -12.79 1.71 -9.28
N SER A 295 -12.25 2.92 -9.36
CA SER A 295 -11.02 3.22 -10.11
C SER A 295 -9.78 2.52 -9.52
N PRO A 296 -8.80 2.10 -10.34
CA PRO A 296 -7.62 1.37 -9.86
C PRO A 296 -6.78 2.09 -8.80
N TRP A 297 -6.61 3.42 -8.89
CA TRP A 297 -5.89 4.18 -7.85
C TRP A 297 -6.58 4.11 -6.49
N VAL A 298 -7.92 4.05 -6.47
CA VAL A 298 -8.69 3.86 -5.23
C VAL A 298 -8.50 2.44 -4.70
N TRP A 299 -8.50 1.43 -5.58
CA TRP A 299 -8.17 0.06 -5.18
C TRP A 299 -6.78 -0.04 -4.55
N ALA A 300 -5.76 0.54 -5.19
CA ALA A 300 -4.40 0.58 -4.67
C ALA A 300 -4.35 1.25 -3.30
N ALA A 301 -5.02 2.40 -3.14
CA ALA A 301 -5.06 3.16 -1.90
C ALA A 301 -5.74 2.40 -0.74
N VAL A 302 -6.89 1.79 -0.99
CA VAL A 302 -7.62 1.00 0.03
C VAL A 302 -6.86 -0.28 0.34
N TYR A 303 -6.31 -0.96 -0.67
CA TYR A 303 -5.51 -2.17 -0.48
C TYR A 303 -4.30 -1.89 0.39
N ALA A 304 -3.53 -0.84 0.08
CA ALA A 304 -2.38 -0.43 0.88
C ALA A 304 -2.76 -0.08 2.32
N THR A 305 -3.85 0.68 2.51
CA THR A 305 -4.31 1.10 3.84
C THR A 305 -4.69 -0.11 4.70
N VAL A 306 -5.51 -1.01 4.17
CA VAL A 306 -5.96 -2.20 4.89
C VAL A 306 -4.80 -3.16 5.16
N ALA A 307 -3.86 -3.28 4.22
CA ALA A 307 -2.64 -4.08 4.42
C ALA A 307 -1.75 -3.46 5.52
N CYS A 308 -1.44 -2.17 5.42
CA CYS A 308 -0.56 -1.47 6.35
C CYS A 308 -1.13 -1.43 7.77
N ASP A 309 -2.42 -1.18 7.94
CA ASP A 309 -3.08 -1.24 9.26
C ASP A 309 -2.87 -2.61 9.90
N SER A 310 -3.20 -3.69 9.18
CA SER A 310 -3.01 -5.04 9.70
C SER A 310 -1.55 -5.41 9.95
N LEU A 311 -0.62 -5.01 9.07
CA LEU A 311 0.82 -5.30 9.20
C LEU A 311 1.46 -4.49 10.34
N SER A 312 0.92 -3.30 10.67
CA SER A 312 1.36 -2.51 11.82
C SER A 312 1.02 -3.18 13.15
N ILE A 313 -0.09 -3.93 13.19
CA ILE A 313 -0.51 -4.70 14.36
C ILE A 313 0.31 -6.00 14.46
N ASP A 314 0.40 -6.75 13.36
CA ASP A 314 1.14 -8.01 13.30
C ASP A 314 1.62 -8.28 11.85
N PRO A 315 2.93 -8.13 11.58
CA PRO A 315 3.49 -8.31 10.24
C PRO A 315 3.51 -9.77 9.75
N ALA A 316 3.40 -10.75 10.66
CA ALA A 316 3.41 -12.18 10.31
C ALA A 316 1.98 -12.71 10.07
N ARG A 317 0.95 -11.98 10.49
CA ARG A 317 -0.45 -12.39 10.33
C ARG A 317 -0.91 -12.27 8.88
N PRO A 318 -1.55 -13.32 8.31
CA PRO A 318 -2.03 -13.27 6.93
C PRO A 318 -3.15 -12.24 6.75
N LEU A 319 -3.06 -11.47 5.66
CA LEU A 319 -4.02 -10.42 5.27
C LEU A 319 -5.36 -10.95 4.72
N GLN A 320 -5.54 -12.27 4.67
CA GLN A 320 -6.75 -12.88 4.13
C GLN A 320 -8.00 -12.47 4.94
N THR A 321 -9.13 -12.34 4.26
CA THR A 321 -10.46 -11.96 4.81
C THR A 321 -10.64 -10.49 5.18
N LEU A 322 -9.58 -9.68 5.15
CA LEU A 322 -9.69 -8.25 5.41
C LEU A 322 -10.52 -7.57 4.32
N ALA A 323 -11.49 -6.75 4.74
CA ALA A 323 -12.42 -6.09 3.82
C ALA A 323 -11.79 -4.84 3.21
N LEU A 324 -11.93 -4.69 1.89
CA LEU A 324 -11.56 -3.49 1.16
C LEU A 324 -12.74 -2.51 1.20
N THR A 325 -12.86 -1.78 2.31
CA THR A 325 -13.98 -0.87 2.57
C THR A 325 -14.07 0.21 1.49
N GLY A 326 -15.28 0.48 0.99
CA GLY A 326 -15.54 1.50 -0.04
C GLY A 326 -15.28 1.05 -1.47
N VAL A 327 -14.70 -0.14 -1.67
CA VAL A 327 -14.46 -0.72 -3.01
C VAL A 327 -15.68 -1.50 -3.48
N LEU A 328 -16.12 -1.24 -4.72
CA LEU A 328 -17.23 -1.95 -5.35
C LEU A 328 -16.74 -3.19 -6.10
N ALA A 329 -17.43 -4.31 -5.90
CA ALA A 329 -17.12 -5.56 -6.57
C ALA A 329 -17.45 -5.52 -8.08
N PRO A 330 -16.77 -6.33 -8.90
CA PRO A 330 -17.24 -6.64 -10.25
C PRO A 330 -18.61 -7.33 -10.23
N ALA A 331 -19.33 -7.26 -11.35
CA ALA A 331 -20.57 -8.02 -11.54
C ALA A 331 -20.29 -9.52 -11.40
N LYS A 332 -21.31 -10.32 -11.06
CA LYS A 332 -21.08 -11.73 -10.68
C LYS A 332 -20.50 -12.54 -11.84
N GLU A 333 -20.93 -12.23 -13.04
CA GLU A 333 -20.53 -12.79 -14.32
C GLU A 333 -19.08 -12.44 -14.73
N ASP A 334 -18.56 -11.30 -14.28
CA ASP A 334 -17.21 -10.84 -14.60
C ASP A 334 -16.16 -11.28 -13.56
N ARG A 335 -16.60 -11.91 -12.47
CA ARG A 335 -15.69 -12.38 -11.40
C ARG A 335 -14.93 -13.61 -11.86
N TRP A 336 -13.60 -13.54 -11.76
CA TRP A 336 -12.74 -14.68 -12.01
C TRP A 336 -13.06 -15.87 -11.12
N THR A 337 -12.98 -17.05 -11.73
CA THR A 337 -13.09 -18.37 -11.11
C THR A 337 -11.94 -18.63 -10.14
N LYS A 338 -12.04 -19.69 -9.34
CA LYS A 338 -10.97 -20.07 -8.41
C LYS A 338 -9.71 -20.48 -9.18
N GLU A 339 -9.88 -21.14 -10.31
CA GLU A 339 -8.81 -21.58 -11.20
C GLU A 339 -8.05 -20.38 -11.78
N GLU A 340 -8.76 -19.38 -12.30
CA GLU A 340 -8.18 -18.13 -12.81
C GLU A 340 -7.44 -17.36 -11.71
N ARG A 341 -8.02 -17.23 -10.52
CA ARG A 341 -7.36 -16.59 -9.38
C ARG A 341 -6.12 -17.35 -8.92
N ASN A 342 -6.15 -18.68 -8.95
CA ASN A 342 -4.98 -19.49 -8.64
C ASN A 342 -3.85 -19.25 -9.66
N LEU A 343 -4.17 -19.10 -10.96
CA LEU A 343 -3.17 -18.73 -11.97
C LEU A 343 -2.54 -17.36 -11.69
N LEU A 344 -3.35 -16.35 -11.34
CA LEU A 344 -2.84 -15.03 -10.97
C LEU A 344 -1.85 -15.07 -9.80
N LEU A 345 -2.10 -15.93 -8.80
CA LEU A 345 -1.18 -16.11 -7.67
C LEU A 345 0.16 -16.73 -8.10
N TYR A 346 0.19 -17.56 -9.14
CA TYR A 346 1.45 -18.06 -9.72
C TYR A 346 2.13 -16.99 -10.59
N ASP A 347 1.36 -16.10 -11.20
CA ASP A 347 1.84 -14.97 -12.00
C ASP A 347 2.25 -13.76 -11.14
N GLY A 348 2.39 -13.90 -9.81
CA GLY A 348 2.84 -12.83 -8.90
C GLY A 348 1.79 -11.74 -8.64
N LEU A 349 0.50 -12.05 -8.73
CA LEU A 349 -0.59 -11.09 -8.56
C LEU A 349 -1.49 -11.47 -7.38
N SER A 350 -1.77 -10.49 -6.51
CA SER A 350 -2.68 -10.63 -5.37
C SER A 350 -4.12 -10.85 -5.83
N THR A 351 -4.92 -11.55 -5.03
CA THR A 351 -6.32 -11.84 -5.39
C THR A 351 -7.30 -11.40 -4.32
N PHE A 352 -8.56 -11.25 -4.72
CA PHE A 352 -9.66 -10.91 -3.84
C PHE A 352 -10.84 -11.88 -4.00
N THR A 353 -11.68 -11.94 -2.98
CA THR A 353 -12.98 -12.61 -3.01
C THR A 353 -14.10 -11.61 -2.78
N VAL A 354 -15.31 -11.95 -3.21
CA VAL A 354 -16.50 -11.14 -2.98
C VAL A 354 -17.51 -11.96 -2.18
N GLY A 355 -17.91 -11.44 -1.03
CA GLY A 355 -18.95 -12.05 -0.19
C GLY A 355 -20.33 -12.03 -0.86
N SER A 356 -21.28 -12.77 -0.29
CA SER A 356 -22.69 -12.75 -0.74
C SER A 356 -23.35 -11.38 -0.55
N ASP A 357 -22.82 -10.57 0.36
CA ASP A 357 -23.17 -9.17 0.62
C ASP A 357 -22.56 -8.18 -0.37
N GLY A 358 -21.71 -8.64 -1.29
CA GLY A 358 -20.97 -7.79 -2.22
C GLY A 358 -19.67 -7.21 -1.65
N THR A 359 -19.32 -7.52 -0.40
CA THR A 359 -18.10 -7.02 0.25
C THR A 359 -16.87 -7.68 -0.38
N VAL A 360 -15.96 -6.85 -0.89
CA VAL A 360 -14.65 -7.26 -1.41
C VAL A 360 -13.70 -7.52 -0.25
N ARG A 361 -12.97 -8.64 -0.28
CA ARG A 361 -11.98 -9.02 0.73
C ARG A 361 -10.70 -9.52 0.08
N ILE A 362 -9.55 -9.24 0.69
CA ILE A 362 -8.27 -9.82 0.29
C ILE A 362 -8.39 -11.36 0.43
N GLU A 363 -8.10 -12.09 -0.66
CA GLU A 363 -8.01 -13.56 -0.65
C GLU A 363 -6.59 -13.98 -0.29
N ARG A 364 -5.60 -13.49 -1.05
CA ARG A 364 -4.17 -13.62 -0.75
C ARG A 364 -3.40 -12.43 -1.31
N ALA A 365 -2.54 -11.86 -0.47
CA ALA A 365 -1.63 -10.79 -0.82
C ALA A 365 -0.24 -11.37 -1.11
N VAL A 366 0.21 -11.32 -2.36
CA VAL A 366 1.52 -11.79 -2.82
C VAL A 366 2.33 -10.65 -3.42
N THR A 367 3.65 -10.78 -3.45
CA THR A 367 4.53 -9.86 -4.17
C THR A 367 4.62 -10.25 -5.66
N THR A 368 5.24 -9.41 -6.48
CA THR A 368 5.49 -9.76 -7.89
C THR A 368 6.67 -10.74 -8.07
N TYR A 369 7.38 -11.10 -6.99
CA TYR A 369 8.51 -12.01 -7.00
C TYR A 369 8.10 -13.46 -7.28
N GLN A 370 8.58 -13.99 -8.40
CA GLN A 370 8.25 -15.33 -8.90
C GLN A 370 9.49 -16.20 -9.12
N THR A 371 10.62 -15.58 -9.52
CA THR A 371 11.81 -16.31 -9.94
C THR A 371 13.10 -15.76 -9.34
N ASN A 372 14.06 -16.65 -9.13
CA ASN A 372 15.42 -16.27 -8.73
C ASN A 372 16.23 -15.72 -9.92
N ALA A 373 17.49 -15.34 -9.67
CA ALA A 373 18.39 -14.78 -10.70
C ALA A 373 18.68 -15.73 -11.89
N TYR A 374 18.38 -17.03 -11.77
CA TYR A 374 18.50 -18.01 -12.86
C TYR A 374 17.16 -18.22 -13.62
N GLY A 375 16.11 -17.49 -13.27
CA GLY A 375 14.77 -17.63 -13.85
C GLY A 375 14.03 -18.89 -13.39
N LEU A 376 14.46 -19.52 -12.29
CA LEU A 376 13.77 -20.68 -11.71
C LEU A 376 12.74 -20.22 -10.67
N PRO A 377 11.57 -20.89 -10.56
CA PRO A 377 10.57 -20.57 -9.56
C PRO A 377 11.15 -20.53 -8.14
N ASP A 378 10.87 -19.45 -7.42
CA ASP A 378 11.36 -19.23 -6.06
C ASP A 378 10.27 -18.60 -5.18
N PRO A 379 9.75 -19.33 -4.18
CA PRO A 379 8.69 -18.82 -3.30
C PRO A 379 9.21 -17.96 -2.14
N SER A 380 10.52 -17.68 -2.05
CA SER A 380 11.15 -17.04 -0.88
C SER A 380 10.50 -15.72 -0.44
N TYR A 381 10.00 -14.93 -1.39
CA TYR A 381 9.32 -13.67 -1.12
C TYR A 381 7.87 -13.63 -1.62
N LEU A 382 7.24 -14.80 -1.82
CA LEU A 382 5.91 -14.87 -2.42
C LEU A 382 4.86 -14.05 -1.65
N ASP A 383 4.74 -14.24 -0.33
CA ASP A 383 3.73 -13.55 0.47
C ASP A 383 4.26 -12.21 1.01
N VAL A 384 3.43 -11.16 0.96
CA VAL A 384 3.73 -9.81 1.48
C VAL A 384 4.12 -9.81 2.97
N THR A 385 3.63 -10.79 3.74
CA THR A 385 3.97 -10.96 5.17
C THR A 385 5.44 -11.32 5.40
N THR A 386 6.11 -11.96 4.42
CA THR A 386 7.52 -12.31 4.52
C THR A 386 8.44 -11.07 4.57
N PRO A 387 8.45 -10.16 3.57
CA PRO A 387 9.24 -8.93 3.66
C PRO A 387 8.80 -8.04 4.83
N ALA A 388 7.51 -8.00 5.18
CA ALA A 388 7.04 -7.25 6.35
C ALA A 388 7.64 -7.78 7.68
N THR A 389 7.65 -9.11 7.87
CA THR A 389 8.22 -9.74 9.07
C THR A 389 9.74 -9.53 9.13
N LEU A 390 10.43 -9.66 8.01
CA LEU A 390 11.88 -9.43 7.93
C LEU A 390 12.25 -7.96 8.23
N SER A 391 11.47 -7.01 7.72
CA SER A 391 11.59 -5.59 8.03
C SER A 391 11.44 -5.32 9.53
N TYR A 392 10.42 -5.93 10.17
CA TYR A 392 10.22 -5.80 11.62
C TYR A 392 11.42 -6.36 12.41
N ILE A 393 11.91 -7.56 12.06
CA ILE A 393 13.07 -8.17 12.73
C ILE A 393 14.31 -7.29 12.58
N ARG A 394 14.54 -6.72 11.39
CA ARG A 394 15.63 -5.78 11.13
C ARG A 394 15.53 -4.55 12.03
N TYR A 395 14.36 -3.92 12.08
CA TYR A 395 14.11 -2.76 12.93
C TYR A 395 14.29 -3.07 14.42
N ALA A 396 13.73 -4.18 14.89
CA ALA A 396 13.86 -4.62 16.28
C ALA A 396 15.32 -4.86 16.67
N THR A 397 16.09 -5.51 15.79
CA THR A 397 17.53 -5.76 16.00
C THR A 397 18.31 -4.44 16.04
N ARG A 398 18.08 -3.54 15.08
CA ARG A 398 18.72 -2.22 15.04
C ARG A 398 18.42 -1.40 16.30
N SER A 399 17.16 -1.37 16.72
CA SER A 399 16.71 -0.67 17.93
C SER A 399 17.40 -1.22 19.19
N ARG A 400 17.40 -2.55 19.36
CA ARG A 400 18.06 -3.23 20.50
C ARG A 400 19.54 -2.87 20.60
N ILE A 401 20.28 -2.98 19.50
CA ILE A 401 21.73 -2.74 19.48
C ILE A 401 22.06 -1.27 19.71
N THR A 402 21.35 -0.34 19.06
CA THR A 402 21.63 1.10 19.20
C THR A 402 21.25 1.66 20.57
N GLN A 403 20.22 1.12 21.22
CA GLN A 403 19.82 1.51 22.58
C GLN A 403 20.77 0.96 23.65
N LYS A 404 21.13 -0.32 23.56
CA LYS A 404 21.97 -0.97 24.58
C LYS A 404 23.46 -0.68 24.42
N PHE A 405 23.94 -0.61 23.18
CA PHE A 405 25.38 -0.53 22.88
C PHE A 405 25.78 0.72 22.07
N PRO A 406 25.30 1.94 22.39
CA PRO A 406 25.52 3.11 21.54
C PRO A 406 27.00 3.54 21.45
N ARG A 407 27.71 3.52 22.58
CA ARG A 407 29.10 4.01 22.70
C ARG A 407 30.02 3.02 23.42
N HIS A 408 29.79 1.73 23.22
CA HIS A 408 30.56 0.68 23.87
C HIS A 408 31.86 0.37 23.13
N LYS A 409 32.92 0.08 23.87
CA LYS A 409 34.17 -0.46 23.33
C LYS A 409 34.00 -1.95 23.03
N LEU A 410 34.47 -2.41 21.87
CA LEU A 410 34.47 -3.83 21.53
C LEU A 410 35.73 -4.51 22.09
N ALA A 411 35.54 -5.58 22.86
CA ALA A 411 36.62 -6.39 23.40
C ALA A 411 36.40 -7.89 23.15
N ASP A 412 37.45 -8.69 23.27
CA ASP A 412 37.36 -10.15 23.14
C ASP A 412 36.72 -10.77 24.37
N ASP A 413 36.05 -11.91 24.18
CA ASP A 413 35.50 -12.69 25.28
C ASP A 413 36.59 -13.13 26.27
N GLY A 414 36.29 -13.08 27.57
CA GLY A 414 37.24 -13.42 28.63
C GLY A 414 38.26 -12.32 28.97
N THR A 415 38.25 -11.17 28.26
CA THR A 415 39.08 -10.00 28.61
C THR A 415 38.74 -9.50 30.01
N ARG A 416 39.76 -9.25 30.85
CA ARG A 416 39.57 -8.68 32.18
C ARG A 416 39.57 -7.16 32.11
N PHE A 417 38.42 -6.55 32.34
CA PHE A 417 38.26 -5.10 32.41
C PHE A 417 37.85 -4.63 33.79
N GLY A 418 38.15 -3.36 34.10
CA GLY A 418 37.70 -2.72 35.33
C GLY A 418 36.16 -2.69 35.40
N PRO A 419 35.55 -2.85 36.59
CA PRO A 419 34.11 -2.69 36.76
C PRO A 419 33.65 -1.31 36.29
N GLY A 420 32.49 -1.22 35.62
CA GLY A 420 31.94 0.05 35.15
C GLY A 420 32.61 0.59 33.88
N GLN A 421 33.16 -0.27 33.02
CA GLN A 421 33.60 0.14 31.69
C GLN A 421 32.51 -0.21 30.68
N ALA A 422 32.14 0.74 29.81
CA ALA A 422 31.23 0.51 28.69
C ALA A 422 31.95 -0.37 27.64
N ILE A 423 31.89 -1.69 27.84
CA ILE A 423 32.53 -2.70 27.01
C ILE A 423 31.48 -3.73 26.59
N VAL A 424 31.51 -4.10 25.32
CA VAL A 424 30.71 -5.17 24.75
C VAL A 424 31.65 -6.22 24.17
N THR A 425 31.26 -7.49 24.25
CA THR A 425 32.01 -8.63 23.69
C THR A 425 31.08 -9.50 22.84
N PRO A 426 31.61 -10.37 21.97
CA PRO A 426 30.79 -11.26 21.15
C PRO A 426 29.78 -12.07 21.96
N SER A 427 30.15 -12.63 23.11
CA SER A 427 29.22 -13.37 23.98
C SER A 427 28.11 -12.51 24.60
N ILE A 428 28.37 -11.23 24.89
CA ILE A 428 27.35 -10.29 25.38
C ILE A 428 26.33 -10.02 24.27
N VAL A 429 26.77 -9.64 23.07
CA VAL A 429 25.85 -9.39 21.93
C VAL A 429 25.08 -10.65 21.59
N ARG A 430 25.74 -11.81 21.59
CA ARG A 430 25.07 -13.09 21.36
C ARG A 430 23.95 -13.34 22.38
N SER A 431 24.21 -13.08 23.65
CA SER A 431 23.20 -13.25 24.71
C SER A 431 22.00 -12.30 24.51
N GLU A 432 22.26 -11.07 24.07
CA GLU A 432 21.22 -10.09 23.76
C GLU A 432 20.37 -10.48 22.53
N LEU A 433 21.00 -10.98 21.47
CA LEU A 433 20.27 -11.45 20.29
C LEU A 433 19.42 -12.68 20.59
N LEU A 434 19.89 -13.58 21.47
CA LEU A 434 19.08 -14.69 21.96
C LEU A 434 17.88 -14.21 22.80
N ALA A 435 18.09 -13.18 23.65
CA ALA A 435 17.00 -12.58 24.41
C ALA A 435 15.96 -11.94 23.47
N LEU A 436 16.42 -11.16 22.48
CA LEU A 436 15.55 -10.57 21.45
C LEU A 436 14.78 -11.65 20.68
N PHE A 437 15.42 -12.75 20.31
CA PHE A 437 14.74 -13.84 19.61
C PHE A 437 13.60 -14.42 20.45
N ARG A 438 13.78 -14.60 21.76
CA ARG A 438 12.69 -15.08 22.63
C ARG A 438 11.52 -14.11 22.68
N GLU A 439 11.78 -12.81 22.70
CA GLU A 439 10.71 -11.81 22.64
C GLU A 439 9.99 -11.82 21.28
N LEU A 440 10.73 -12.03 20.18
CA LEU A 440 10.14 -12.21 18.84
C LEU A 440 9.33 -13.52 18.74
N GLU A 441 9.79 -14.59 19.40
CA GLU A 441 9.10 -15.89 19.49
C GLU A 441 7.81 -15.77 20.32
N GLU A 442 7.83 -15.03 21.43
CA GLU A 442 6.64 -14.71 22.23
C GLU A 442 5.60 -13.89 21.44
N LYS A 443 6.04 -13.02 20.52
CA LYS A 443 5.17 -12.32 19.57
C LYS A 443 4.74 -13.18 18.37
N GLY A 444 5.24 -14.41 18.24
CA GLY A 444 4.87 -15.31 17.14
C GLY A 444 5.46 -14.93 15.78
N LEU A 445 6.55 -14.16 15.75
CA LEU A 445 7.20 -13.74 14.49
C LEU A 445 8.28 -14.72 14.01
N VAL A 446 8.89 -15.43 14.97
CA VAL A 446 9.91 -16.46 14.74
C VAL A 446 9.59 -17.69 15.58
N GLU A 447 10.15 -18.84 15.22
CA GLU A 447 9.99 -20.09 15.95
C GLU A 447 11.32 -20.87 16.05
N ASN A 448 11.35 -21.87 16.93
CA ASN A 448 12.49 -22.79 17.09
C ASN A 448 13.75 -22.11 17.64
N PHE A 449 13.64 -21.55 18.85
CA PHE A 449 14.78 -20.95 19.57
C PHE A 449 16.03 -21.86 19.67
N GLU A 450 15.87 -23.18 19.81
CA GLU A 450 17.03 -24.07 19.93
C GLU A 450 17.83 -24.19 18.63
N GLN A 451 17.18 -24.17 17.46
CA GLN A 451 17.87 -24.04 16.17
C GLN A 451 18.60 -22.70 16.10
N PHE A 452 17.88 -21.61 16.36
CA PHE A 452 18.48 -20.27 16.28
C PHE A 452 19.70 -20.14 17.20
N LYS A 453 19.62 -20.70 18.41
CA LYS A 453 20.72 -20.72 19.37
C LYS A 453 21.92 -21.51 18.88
N GLN A 454 21.73 -22.59 18.13
CA GLN A 454 22.85 -23.38 17.60
C GLN A 454 23.52 -22.67 16.43
N ASP A 455 22.72 -22.05 15.55
CA ASP A 455 23.19 -21.49 14.28
C ASP A 455 23.59 -20.01 14.37
N LEU A 456 23.21 -19.29 15.44
CA LEU A 456 23.61 -17.90 15.68
C LEU A 456 25.13 -17.79 15.89
N ILE A 457 25.79 -17.14 14.94
CA ILE A 457 27.22 -16.81 14.99
C ILE A 457 27.37 -15.32 15.29
N VAL A 458 28.19 -15.01 16.28
CA VAL A 458 28.61 -13.65 16.62
C VAL A 458 30.11 -13.68 16.84
N GLU A 459 30.85 -12.97 16.01
CA GLU A 459 32.31 -12.98 16.04
C GLU A 459 32.91 -11.61 15.78
N ARG A 460 34.10 -11.37 16.32
CA ARG A 460 34.88 -10.18 16.02
C ARG A 460 35.65 -10.43 14.73
N ASP A 461 35.64 -9.45 13.83
CA ASP A 461 36.34 -9.55 12.56
C ASP A 461 37.86 -9.65 12.78
N ALA A 462 38.49 -10.61 12.10
CA ALA A 462 39.92 -10.90 12.28
C ALA A 462 40.83 -9.83 11.69
N ASP A 463 40.40 -9.17 10.61
CA ASP A 463 41.16 -8.13 9.90
C ASP A 463 40.79 -6.72 10.37
N ASN A 464 39.57 -6.54 10.88
CA ASN A 464 39.10 -5.30 11.49
C ASN A 464 38.66 -5.50 12.94
N PRO A 465 39.57 -5.32 13.93
CA PRO A 465 39.25 -5.47 15.34
C PRO A 465 38.16 -4.51 15.87
N ASN A 466 37.72 -3.51 15.11
CA ASN A 466 36.62 -2.62 15.51
C ASN A 466 35.25 -3.07 14.97
N ARG A 467 35.17 -4.23 14.29
CA ARG A 467 33.96 -4.75 13.66
C ARG A 467 33.50 -6.05 14.32
N LEU A 468 32.19 -6.14 14.53
CA LEU A 468 31.50 -7.36 14.93
C LEU A 468 30.66 -7.86 13.75
N ASN A 469 30.77 -9.15 13.43
CA ASN A 469 30.01 -9.83 12.40
C ASN A 469 28.98 -10.76 13.06
N VAL A 470 27.77 -10.78 12.49
CA VAL A 470 26.65 -11.57 13.01
C VAL A 470 25.97 -12.31 11.86
N LEU A 471 25.76 -13.61 12.01
CA LEU A 471 24.84 -14.39 11.19
C LEU A 471 23.57 -14.63 12.02
N PHE A 472 22.41 -14.15 11.54
CA PHE A 472 21.11 -14.27 12.21
C PHE A 472 20.18 -15.20 11.40
N PRO A 473 20.24 -16.53 11.61
CA PRO A 473 19.49 -17.50 10.82
C PRO A 473 18.11 -17.77 11.44
N ALA A 474 17.22 -16.78 11.34
CA ALA A 474 15.87 -16.89 11.90
C ALA A 474 14.98 -17.85 11.11
N ASN A 475 14.24 -18.70 11.81
CA ASN A 475 13.08 -19.38 11.24
C ASN A 475 11.83 -18.53 11.50
N ILE A 476 11.33 -17.85 10.48
CA ILE A 476 10.12 -17.02 10.59
C ILE A 476 8.86 -17.88 10.63
N VAL A 477 7.85 -17.44 11.37
CA VAL A 477 6.57 -18.16 11.44
C VAL A 477 5.83 -18.02 10.10
N ASN A 478 5.36 -19.15 9.58
CA ASN A 478 4.62 -19.23 8.32
C ASN A 478 3.11 -19.03 8.52
N GLN A 479 2.42 -18.58 7.47
CA GLN A 479 0.98 -18.34 7.53
C GLN A 479 0.16 -19.62 7.31
N LEU A 480 -0.89 -19.82 8.11
CA LEU A 480 -1.88 -20.89 7.87
C LEU A 480 -2.81 -20.50 6.70
N ARG A 481 -2.42 -20.92 5.49
CA ARG A 481 -3.17 -20.64 4.24
C ARG A 481 -4.11 -21.78 3.82
N VAL A 482 -3.69 -23.02 4.03
CA VAL A 482 -4.41 -24.22 3.58
C VAL A 482 -4.47 -25.24 4.70
N PHE A 483 -5.68 -25.69 5.02
CA PHE A 483 -5.93 -26.86 5.86
C PHE A 483 -6.55 -27.96 5.00
N ALA A 484 -5.97 -29.16 5.01
CA ALA A 484 -6.44 -30.30 4.24
C ALA A 484 -6.56 -31.52 5.16
N GLU A 485 -7.76 -32.10 5.25
CA GLU A 485 -8.07 -33.28 6.06
C GLU A 485 -8.75 -34.36 5.21
N GLN A 486 -8.36 -35.62 5.42
CA GLN A 486 -9.01 -36.77 4.81
C GLN A 486 -9.69 -37.62 5.89
N ILE A 487 -11.03 -37.64 5.90
CA ILE A 487 -11.81 -38.48 6.82
C ILE A 487 -12.08 -39.82 6.16
N GLN A 488 -11.57 -40.91 6.74
CA GLN A 488 -11.94 -42.28 6.40
C GLN A 488 -12.82 -42.84 7.51
N PHE A 489 -13.97 -43.43 7.14
CA PHE A 489 -14.92 -43.96 8.09
C PHE A 489 -15.31 -45.40 7.75
N ILE A 490 -15.65 -46.17 8.78
CA ILE A 490 -16.25 -47.50 8.71
C ILE A 490 -17.43 -47.46 9.69
N LEU A 491 -18.59 -47.98 9.28
CA LEU A 491 -19.82 -47.92 10.09
C LEU A 491 -19.79 -48.87 11.28
#